data_AF-A0A6P2NDU2-F1
#
_entry.id   AF-A0A6P2NDU2-F1
#
_cell.length_a   1.000
_cell.length_b   1.000
_cell.length_c   1.000
_cell.angle_alpha   90.00
_cell.angle_beta   90.00
_cell.angle_gamma   90.00
#
_symmetry.space_group_name_H-M   'P 1'
#
loop_
_entity.id
_entity.type
_entity.pdbx_description
1 polymer ?
#
loop_
_entity_poly.entity_id
_entity_poly.type
_entity_poly.pdbx_seq_one_letter_code
_entity_poly.pdbx_strand_id
1 'polypeptide(L)' 'MGNIHQVITFGGRTFLTTEELATALSLSAQSIRKRYAQTGSYFELRPVKLPNRRLLWPADALAQLINRQA' A
#
# COMPACT_ATOMS: atom_id res chain seq x y z
N MET A 1 15.43 0.91 -16.73
CA MET A 1 14.47 -0.18 -16.45
C MET A 1 13.29 0.44 -15.73
N GLY A 2 12.24 0.80 -16.48
CA GLY A 2 11.11 1.56 -15.95
C GLY A 2 10.22 0.67 -15.08
N ASN A 3 10.23 0.88 -13.77
CA ASN A 3 9.19 0.35 -12.92
C ASN A 3 7.92 1.14 -13.22
N ILE A 4 6.98 0.51 -13.92
CA ILE A 4 5.65 1.06 -14.10
C ILE A 4 4.95 0.86 -12.75
N HIS A 5 4.96 1.93 -11.96
CA HIS A 5 4.28 2.04 -10.69
C HIS A 5 2.78 1.88 -10.90
N GLN A 6 2.26 0.67 -10.62
CA GLN A 6 0.90 0.30 -10.94
C GLN A 6 -0.05 0.77 -9.84
N VAL A 7 -0.90 1.74 -10.18
CA VAL A 7 -2.08 2.16 -9.43
C VAL A 7 -3.28 1.40 -10.00
N ILE A 8 -4.15 0.89 -9.12
CA ILE A 8 -5.34 0.15 -9.54
C ILE A 8 -6.58 0.84 -8.99
N THR A 9 -7.44 1.33 -9.88
CA THR A 9 -8.70 1.97 -9.48
C THR A 9 -9.85 0.99 -9.64
N PHE A 10 -10.61 0.75 -8.57
CA PHE A 10 -11.80 -0.12 -8.57
C PHE A 10 -12.97 0.60 -7.89
N GLY A 11 -14.11 0.71 -8.58
CA GLY A 11 -15.34 1.25 -8.00
C GLY A 11 -15.21 2.66 -7.42
N GLY A 12 -14.36 3.51 -8.02
CA GLY A 12 -14.09 4.87 -7.56
C GLY A 12 -13.05 4.97 -6.42
N ARG A 13 -12.49 3.86 -5.96
CA ARG A 13 -11.43 3.82 -4.93
C ARG A 13 -10.09 3.48 -5.57
N THR A 14 -9.05 4.20 -5.17
CA THR A 14 -7.69 3.99 -5.67
C THR A 14 -6.94 3.05 -4.74
N PHE A 15 -6.28 2.05 -5.31
CA PHE A 15 -5.44 1.09 -4.61
C PHE A 15 -4.00 1.15 -5.13
N LEU A 16 -3.06 1.10 -4.20
CA LEU A 16 -1.63 1.10 -4.42
C LEU A 16 -1.09 -0.32 -4.29
N THR A 17 -0.11 -0.65 -5.13
CA THR A 17 0.69 -1.85 -4.89
C THR A 17 1.65 -1.63 -3.72
N THR A 18 2.26 -2.70 -3.24
CA THR A 18 3.23 -2.59 -2.13
C THR A 18 4.45 -1.77 -2.51
N GLU A 19 4.88 -1.83 -3.78
CA GLU A 19 5.97 -0.99 -4.29
C GLU A 19 5.57 0.49 -4.29
N GLU A 20 4.34 0.80 -4.71
CA GLU A 20 3.84 2.17 -4.73
C GLU A 20 3.68 2.77 -3.34
N LEU A 21 3.14 1.98 -2.40
CA LEU A 21 3.09 2.35 -0.99
C LEU A 21 4.50 2.60 -0.43
N ALA A 22 5.48 1.79 -0.84
CA ALA A 22 6.86 1.95 -0.43
C ALA A 22 7.46 3.27 -0.93
N THR A 23 7.26 3.59 -2.20
CA THR A 23 7.70 4.86 -2.79
C THR A 23 7.03 6.06 -2.11
N ALA A 24 5.71 6.01 -1.88
CA ALA A 24 4.99 7.09 -1.22
C ALA A 24 5.46 7.35 0.23
N LEU A 25 5.84 6.28 0.94
CA LEU A 25 6.38 6.38 2.31
C LEU A 25 7.91 6.54 2.37
N SER A 26 8.60 6.57 1.22
CA SER A 26 10.07 6.48 1.13
C SER A 26 10.66 5.31 1.93
N LEU A 27 9.95 4.17 1.92
CA LEU A 27 10.34 2.92 2.57
C LEU A 27 10.69 1.86 1.53
N SER A 28 11.26 0.74 1.97
CA SER A 28 11.40 -0.45 1.12
C SER A 28 10.11 -1.30 1.15
N ALA A 29 9.73 -1.84 0.00
CA ALA A 29 8.60 -2.78 -0.08
C ALA A 29 8.81 -4.01 0.81
N GLN A 30 10.07 -4.44 0.98
CA GLN A 30 10.41 -5.54 1.89
C GLN A 30 10.10 -5.21 3.35
N SER A 31 10.41 -3.98 3.80
CA SER A 31 10.09 -3.52 5.16
C SER A 31 8.59 -3.51 5.41
N ILE A 32 7.79 -3.07 4.43
CA ILE A 32 6.32 -3.07 4.52
C ILE A 32 5.81 -4.51 4.62
N ARG A 33 6.27 -5.43 3.75
CA ARG A 33 5.87 -6.84 3.81
C ARG A 33 6.25 -7.49 5.14
N LYS A 34 7.45 -7.21 5.66
CA LYS A 34 7.93 -7.72 6.96
C LYS A 34 7.05 -7.21 8.11
N ARG A 35 6.78 -5.90 8.17
CA ARG A 35 5.92 -5.32 9.21
C ARG A 35 4.49 -5.87 9.11
N TYR A 36 3.95 -5.98 7.91
CA TYR A 36 2.63 -6.59 7.69
C TYR A 36 2.59 -8.05 8.14
N ALA A 37 3.60 -8.86 7.83
CA ALA A 37 3.67 -10.24 8.28
C ALA A 37 3.74 -10.36 9.82
N GLN A 38 4.38 -9.42 10.50
CA GLN A 38 4.52 -9.40 11.96
C GLN A 38 3.29 -8.86 12.68
N THR A 39 2.63 -7.83 12.13
CA THR A 39 1.56 -7.09 12.82
C THR A 39 0.16 -7.43 12.28
N GLY A 40 0.08 -8.05 11.10
CA GLY A 40 -1.19 -8.36 10.41
C GLY A 40 -1.94 -7.15 9.85
N SER A 41 -1.55 -5.94 10.23
CA SER A 41 -2.05 -4.65 9.76
C SER A 41 -0.89 -3.65 9.70
N TYR A 42 -0.99 -2.65 8.83
CA TYR A 42 0.01 -1.58 8.76
C TYR A 42 -0.68 -0.26 9.03
N PHE A 43 -0.51 0.31 10.23
CA PHE A 43 -1.10 1.60 10.61
C PHE A 43 -2.56 1.78 10.13
N GLU A 44 -3.44 0.83 10.47
CA GLU A 44 -4.86 0.80 10.07
C GLU A 44 -5.16 0.49 8.58
N LEU A 45 -4.15 0.41 7.72
CA LEU A 45 -4.30 -0.08 6.35
C LEU A 45 -4.60 -1.58 6.36
N ARG A 46 -5.79 -1.96 5.89
CA ARG A 46 -6.16 -3.35 5.61
C ARG A 46 -5.89 -3.66 4.14
N PRO A 47 -4.84 -4.43 3.81
CA PRO A 47 -4.58 -4.76 2.42
C PRO A 47 -5.61 -5.76 1.90
N VAL A 48 -5.98 -5.60 0.64
CA VAL A 48 -6.79 -6.57 -0.09
C VAL A 48 -5.84 -7.59 -0.72
N LYS A 49 -6.01 -8.87 -0.33
CA LYS A 49 -5.29 -9.97 -0.95
C LYS A 49 -5.93 -10.30 -2.30
N LEU A 50 -5.16 -10.15 -3.36
CA LEU A 50 -5.58 -10.58 -4.69
C LEU A 50 -5.29 -12.06 -4.92
N PRO A 51 -6.03 -12.73 -5.83
CA PRO A 51 -5.76 -14.13 -6.20
C PRO A 51 -4.38 -14.33 -6.84
N ASN A 52 -3.75 -13.28 -7.38
CA ASN A 52 -2.38 -13.30 -7.91
C ASN A 52 -1.29 -13.18 -6.82
N ARG A 53 -1.62 -13.39 -5.54
CA ARG A 53 -0.74 -13.25 -4.36
C ARG A 53 -0.18 -11.85 -4.12
N ARG A 54 -0.67 -10.82 -4.83
CA ARG A 54 -0.29 -9.42 -4.55
C ARG A 54 -1.19 -8.83 -3.44
N LEU A 55 -0.63 -7.87 -2.72
CA LEU A 55 -1.33 -7.06 -1.73
C LEU A 55 -1.64 -5.69 -2.34
N LEU A 56 -2.91 -5.31 -2.30
CA LEU A 56 -3.37 -3.98 -2.65
C LEU A 56 -3.67 -3.16 -1.40
N TRP A 57 -3.14 -1.95 -1.36
CA TRP A 57 -3.24 -1.04 -0.24
C TRP A 57 -4.19 0.10 -0.62
N PRO A 58 -5.21 0.42 0.18
CA PRO A 58 -6.10 1.53 -0.14
C PRO A 58 -5.34 2.86 -0.08
N ALA A 59 -5.32 3.60 -1.19
CA ALA A 59 -4.64 4.89 -1.30
C ALA A 59 -5.29 5.95 -0.40
N ASP A 60 -6.62 5.89 -0.26
CA ASP A 60 -7.38 6.85 0.57
C ASP A 60 -6.95 6.79 2.03
N ALA A 61 -6.71 5.58 2.55
CA ALA A 61 -6.28 5.41 3.93
C ALA A 61 -4.82 5.82 4.14
N LEU A 62 -3.95 5.68 3.11
CA LEU A 62 -2.62 6.27 3.13
C LEU A 62 -2.69 7.80 3.15
N ALA A 63 -3.52 8.40 2.29
CA ALA A 63 -3.70 9.84 2.26
C ALA A 63 -4.21 10.38 3.60
N GLN A 64 -5.15 9.69 4.23
CA GLN A 64 -5.60 10.02 5.59
C GLN A 64 -4.48 9.88 6.64
N LEU A 65 -3.66 8.83 6.55
CA LEU A 65 -2.52 8.65 7.45
C LEU A 65 -1.51 9.80 7.33
N ILE A 66 -1.17 10.20 6.11
CA ILE A 66 -0.26 11.33 5.85
C ILE A 66 -0.90 12.64 6.31
N ASN A 67 -2.17 12.87 5.99
CA ASN A 67 -2.88 14.10 6.35
C ASN A 67 -3.09 14.25 7.87
N ARG A 68 -3.15 13.15 8.61
CA ARG A 68 -3.25 13.15 10.09
C ARG A 68 -1.92 13.50 10.78
N GLN A 69 -0.83 13.68 10.04
CA GLN A 69 0.46 14.12 10.57
C GLN A 69 0.66 15.66 10.56
N ALA A 70 -0.41 16.44 10.38
CA ALA A 70 -0.38 17.91 10.42
C ALA A 70 -1.13 18.47 11.64
#